data_AF-A0A914M3B7-F1
#
_entry.id   AF-A0A914M3B7-F1
#
_cell.length_a   1.000
_cell.length_b   1.000
_cell.length_c   1.000
_cell.angle_alpha   90.00
_cell.angle_beta   90.00
_cell.angle_gamma   90.00
#
_symmetry.space_group_name_H-M   'P 1'
#
loop_
_entity.id
_entity.type
_entity.pdbx_description
1 polymer ?
#
loop_
_entity_poly.entity_id
_entity_poly.type
_entity_poly.pdbx_seq_one_letter_code
_entity_poly.pdbx_strand_id
1 'polypeptide(L)'
;MYILRIIFCLNFYLKKLPVNQQSLCRAGKCPICGQIRNEEAVLSISGYIFCYSCIYKFIILNGRCPVTSLPATINEIIKIYR
;
A
#
# COMPACT_ATOMS: atom_id res chain seq x y z
N MET A 1 10.99 -12.91 13.10
CA MET A 1 9.60 -13.01 13.62
C MET A 1 8.63 -11.94 13.08
N TYR A 2 9.09 -10.81 12.53
CA TYR A 2 8.21 -9.79 11.91
C TYR A 2 7.79 -10.11 10.46
N ILE A 3 8.65 -10.81 9.71
CA ILE A 3 8.41 -11.21 8.31
C ILE A 3 7.23 -12.18 8.15
N LEU A 4 7.09 -13.20 9.01
CA LEU A 4 5.95 -14.12 8.95
C LEU A 4 4.62 -13.41 9.26
N ARG A 5 4.62 -12.41 10.14
CA ARG A 5 3.42 -11.63 10.46
C ARG A 5 3.02 -10.72 9.29
N ILE A 6 3.98 -10.23 8.51
CA ILE A 6 3.75 -9.46 7.29
C ILE A 6 3.25 -10.36 6.16
N ILE A 7 3.83 -11.54 5.93
CA ILE A 7 3.35 -12.50 4.91
C ILE A 7 1.93 -12.99 5.24
N PHE A 8 1.66 -13.26 6.52
CA PHE A 8 0.32 -13.64 6.97
C PHE A 8 -0.64 -12.46 6.85
N CYS A 9 -0.23 -11.24 7.21
CA CYS A 9 -1.05 -10.03 7.05
C CYS A 9 -1.31 -9.72 5.57
N LEU A 10 -0.34 -9.89 4.66
CA LEU A 10 -0.52 -9.69 3.22
C LEU A 10 -1.47 -10.74 2.62
N ASN A 11 -1.29 -12.01 2.97
CA ASN A 11 -2.22 -13.09 2.59
C ASN A 11 -3.63 -12.86 3.17
N PHE A 12 -3.70 -12.34 4.40
CA PHE A 12 -4.94 -12.06 5.10
C PHE A 12 -5.65 -10.83 4.53
N TYR A 13 -4.94 -9.73 4.25
CA TYR A 13 -5.49 -8.50 3.65
C TYR A 13 -5.94 -8.74 2.20
N LEU A 14 -5.14 -9.46 1.39
CA LEU A 14 -5.53 -9.82 0.02
C LEU A 14 -6.77 -10.73 -0.02
N LYS A 15 -6.96 -11.61 0.97
CA LYS A 15 -8.17 -12.46 1.07
C LYS A 15 -9.40 -11.74 1.65
N LYS A 16 -9.23 -10.63 2.38
CA LYS A 16 -10.35 -9.91 3.05
C LYS A 16 -10.85 -8.66 2.33
N LEU A 17 -10.23 -8.21 1.23
CA LEU A 17 -10.77 -7.07 0.51
C LEU A 17 -12.12 -7.44 -0.14
N PRO A 18 -13.21 -6.69 0.14
CA PRO A 18 -14.50 -6.92 -0.52
C PRO A 18 -14.34 -6.79 -2.04
N VAL A 19 -14.98 -7.69 -2.78
CA VAL A 19 -14.86 -7.92 -4.24
C VAL A 19 -15.00 -6.64 -5.09
N ASN A 20 -15.63 -5.62 -4.53
CA ASN A 20 -15.91 -4.31 -5.07
C ASN A 20 -14.72 -3.33 -5.02
N GLN A 21 -13.71 -3.55 -4.17
CA GLN A 21 -12.49 -2.71 -4.06
C GLN A 21 -11.24 -3.36 -4.67
N GLN A 22 -11.33 -4.63 -5.06
CA GLN A 22 -10.21 -5.39 -5.67
C GLN A 22 -9.78 -4.85 -7.05
N SER A 23 -10.59 -3.98 -7.68
CA SER A 23 -10.29 -3.38 -8.99
C SER A 23 -9.07 -2.45 -8.98
N LEU A 24 -8.76 -1.78 -7.86
CA LEU A 24 -7.56 -0.92 -7.75
C LEU A 24 -6.25 -1.73 -7.56
N CYS A 25 -6.38 -2.96 -7.03
CA CYS A 25 -5.32 -3.93 -6.91
C CYS A 25 -5.03 -4.62 -8.26
N ARG A 26 -6.08 -4.86 -9.08
CA ARG A 26 -5.97 -5.55 -10.38
C ARG A 26 -5.32 -4.72 -11.49
N ALA A 27 -5.38 -3.39 -11.43
CA ALA A 27 -4.84 -2.54 -12.50
C ALA A 27 -3.30 -2.52 -12.56
N GLY A 28 -2.58 -3.05 -11.56
CA GLY A 28 -1.12 -3.03 -11.50
C GLY A 28 -0.49 -1.62 -11.46
N LYS A 29 -1.31 -0.56 -11.47
CA LYS A 29 -0.89 0.85 -11.56
C LYS A 29 -0.99 1.56 -10.22
N CYS A 30 -0.01 2.41 -9.92
CA CYS A 30 0.01 3.25 -8.74
C CYS A 30 -0.98 4.42 -8.87
N PRO A 31 -1.82 4.70 -7.87
CA PRO A 31 -2.77 5.82 -7.91
C PRO A 31 -2.10 7.20 -7.76
N ILE A 32 -0.81 7.28 -7.41
CA ILE A 32 -0.06 8.54 -7.30
C ILE A 32 0.57 8.92 -8.65
N CYS A 33 1.24 7.97 -9.32
CA CYS A 33 1.96 8.24 -10.57
C CYS A 33 1.28 7.70 -11.83
N GLY A 34 0.23 6.89 -11.70
CA GLY A 34 -0.47 6.25 -12.83
C GLY A 34 0.32 5.16 -13.56
N GLN A 35 1.59 4.95 -13.19
CA GLN A 35 2.48 3.96 -13.81
C GLN A 35 2.31 2.56 -13.21
N ILE A 36 2.75 1.55 -13.94
CA ILE A 36 2.85 0.18 -13.44
C ILE A 36 3.79 0.16 -12.22
N ARG A 37 3.40 -0.55 -11.16
CA ARG A 37 4.16 -0.60 -9.91
C ARG A 37 5.44 -1.42 -10.09
N ASN A 38 6.59 -0.75 -10.08
CA ASN A 38 7.90 -1.43 -10.07
C ASN A 38 8.32 -1.85 -8.65
N GLU A 39 8.06 -1.01 -7.65
CA GLU A 39 8.36 -1.29 -6.23
C GLU A 39 7.07 -1.24 -5.43
N GLU A 40 6.41 -2.37 -5.22
CA GLU A 40 5.13 -2.41 -4.53
C GLU A 40 5.29 -2.10 -3.04
N ALA A 41 4.43 -1.23 -2.51
CA ALA A 41 4.34 -0.96 -1.09
C ALA A 41 2.88 -0.84 -0.65
N VAL A 42 2.55 -1.46 0.48
CA VAL A 42 1.23 -1.36 1.10
C VAL A 42 1.30 -0.34 2.22
N LEU A 43 0.27 0.51 2.28
CA LEU A 43 0.06 1.36 3.44
C LEU A 43 -0.85 0.65 4.44
N SER A 44 -0.28 0.15 5.54
CA SER A 44 -0.95 -0.77 6.48
C SER A 44 -2.21 -0.19 7.13
N ILE A 45 -2.27 1.12 7.33
CA ILE A 45 -3.42 1.82 7.91
C ILE A 45 -4.67 1.84 7.01
N SER A 46 -4.48 1.73 5.70
CA SER A 46 -5.54 1.96 4.71
C SER A 46 -5.72 0.76 3.78
N GLY A 47 -4.74 -0.15 3.72
CA GLY A 47 -4.76 -1.33 2.85
C GLY A 47 -4.50 -1.03 1.37
N TYR A 48 -4.15 0.21 0.99
CA TYR A 48 -3.88 0.57 -0.39
C TYR A 48 -2.45 0.24 -0.82
N ILE A 49 -2.30 -0.15 -2.09
CA ILE A 49 -1.01 -0.50 -2.70
C ILE A 49 -0.55 0.64 -3.63
N PHE A 50 0.66 1.13 -3.38
CA PHE A 50 1.32 2.21 -4.10
C PHE A 50 2.72 1.77 -4.57
N CYS A 51 3.40 2.63 -5.32
CA CYS A 51 4.85 2.50 -5.45
C CYS A 51 5.54 2.99 -4.16
N TYR A 52 6.53 2.25 -3.66
CA TYR A 52 7.31 2.60 -2.48
C TYR A 52 7.84 4.04 -2.55
N SER A 53 8.54 4.37 -3.64
CA SER A 53 9.08 5.71 -3.87
C SER A 53 8.02 6.82 -3.91
N CYS A 54 6.79 6.52 -4.37
CA CYS A 54 5.71 7.51 -4.45
C CYS A 54 5.08 7.76 -3.08
N ILE A 55 4.71 6.69 -2.36
CA ILE A 55 4.04 6.83 -1.07
C ILE A 55 5.00 7.39 0.00
N TYR A 56 6.27 7.00 -0.06
CA TYR A 56 7.31 7.51 0.84
C TYR A 56 7.43 9.04 0.74
N LYS A 57 7.55 9.56 -0.50
CA LYS A 57 7.59 11.01 -0.75
C LYS A 57 6.30 11.71 -0.29
N PHE A 58 5.14 11.13 -0.58
CA PHE A 58 3.86 11.72 -0.20
C PHE A 58 3.68 11.82 1.32
N ILE A 59 4.06 10.78 2.05
CA ILE A 59 3.95 10.74 3.51
C ILE A 59 4.93 11.71 4.17
N ILE A 60 6.15 11.85 3.65
CA ILE A 60 7.10 12.85 4.16
C ILE A 60 6.54 14.28 4.01
N LEU A 61 5.89 14.57 2.88
CA LEU A 61 5.37 15.91 2.60
C LEU A 61 4.05 16.20 3.33
N ASN A 62 3.14 15.23 3.39
CA ASN A 62 1.76 15.47 3.81
C ASN A 62 1.36 14.74 5.11
N GLY A 63 2.11 13.73 5.55
CA GLY A 63 1.79 12.96 6.77
C GLY A 63 0.46 12.21 6.74
N ARG A 64 -0.08 11.90 5.56
CA ARG A 64 -1.41 11.27 5.41
C ARG A 64 -1.49 10.37 4.18
N CYS A 65 -2.52 9.52 4.14
CA CYS A 65 -2.85 8.70 2.99
C CYS A 65 -3.42 9.57 1.85
N PRO A 66 -2.96 9.41 0.59
CA PRO A 66 -3.46 10.19 -0.55
C PRO A 66 -4.90 9.86 -0.95
N VAL A 67 -5.42 8.68 -0.58
CA VAL A 67 -6.76 8.22 -0.97
C VAL A 67 -7.78 8.47 0.15
N THR A 68 -7.45 8.06 1.37
CA THR A 68 -8.38 8.11 2.50
C THR A 68 -8.19 9.33 3.39
N SER A 69 -7.13 10.12 3.20
CA SER A 69 -6.73 11.24 4.07
C SER A 69 -6.46 10.85 5.54
N LEU A 70 -6.35 9.56 5.86
CA LEU A 70 -5.99 9.08 7.19
C LEU A 70 -4.55 9.49 7.53
N PRO A 71 -4.25 9.88 8.79
CA PRO A 71 -2.89 10.19 9.22
C PRO A 71 -2.00 8.95 9.06
N ALA A 72 -0.85 9.13 8.40
CA ALA A 72 0.04 8.05 8.01
C ALA A 72 1.49 8.48 8.24
N THR A 73 2.31 7.59 8.77
CA THR A 73 3.75 7.79 8.91
C THR A 73 4.51 6.76 8.08
N ILE A 74 5.84 6.91 8.06
CA ILE A 74 6.73 6.06 7.27
C ILE A 74 6.70 4.61 7.81
N ASN A 75 6.46 4.42 9.11
CA ASN A 75 6.43 3.10 9.74
C ASN A 75 5.28 2.21 9.25
N GLU A 76 4.22 2.82 8.73
CA GLU A 76 3.07 2.11 8.17
C GLU A 76 3.25 1.73 6.70
N ILE A 77 4.36 2.16 6.07
CA ILE A 77 4.73 1.73 4.72
C ILE A 77 5.42 0.36 4.81
N ILE A 78 4.79 -0.65 4.22
CA ILE A 78 5.34 -2.00 4.12
C ILE A 78 5.74 -2.26 2.67
N LYS A 79 7.04 -2.35 2.41
CA LYS A 79 7.56 -2.74 1.08
C LYS A 79 7.29 -4.23 0.84
N ILE A 80 6.70 -4.55 -0.31
CA ILE A 80 6.50 -5.92 -0.77
C ILE A 80 7.72 -6.29 -1.61
N TYR A 81 8.37 -7.39 -1.23
CA TYR A 81 9.40 -8.04 -2.04
C TYR A 81 8.73 -9.22 -2.74
N ARG A 82 8.78 -9.22 -4.07
CA ARG A 82 8.23 -10.27 -4.93
C ARG A 82 9.36 -10.93 -5.70
#